data_AF-A0A3G9JC61-F1
#
_entry.id   AF-A0A3G9JC61-F1
#
_cell.length_a   1.000
_cell.length_b   1.000
_cell.length_c   1.000
_cell.angle_alpha   90.00
_cell.angle_beta   90.00
_cell.angle_gamma   90.00
#
_symmetry.space_group_name_H-M   'P 1'
#
loop_
_entity.id
_entity.type
_entity.pdbx_description
1 polymer ?
#
loop_
_entity_poly.entity_id
_entity_poly.type
_entity_poly.pdbx_seq_one_letter_code
_entity_poly.pdbx_strand_id
1 'polypeptide(L)'
;MDIRNNSTMRNEVKKLITKKKEKDMLSSYLIEKEHERIITIDVKETESFLKQCEKRLPHFQNPGALVTKAAIACGNLEDHPMMKNYVSFYMMEHLSRTDPHFLQENPYLKYIQTPDTKVGDYHLEKVAYEPMTIILDEEPAIDGLSIAPHFTLLEDRFQFPILIGSEGLIGTVTPFEIHAYQQMIDQAYGQVVIYGLKLGYLSYMVHLKNDVDHITIIEEREEVIDLFYKQILPQFDHPEKITVMKGRYQDHSHISGDCLLYDQYQDQHEGVPFYLSKPHHQGYYYLETSILEQLRRLMLYDLEGWLDHHGSIDEALIDQQVGRFLKQLKIKDQRSLMRLFDLKGLKREITKQ
;
A
#
# COMPACT_ATOMS: atom_id res chain seq x y z
N MET A 1 3.89 -33.43 23.39
CA MET A 1 4.32 -34.28 22.26
C MET A 1 5.65 -33.73 21.81
N ASP A 2 6.71 -34.51 21.97
CA ASP A 2 8.10 -34.06 21.97
C ASP A 2 8.55 -33.62 20.56
N ILE A 3 9.11 -32.41 20.49
CA ILE A 3 9.19 -31.56 19.29
C ILE A 3 10.48 -31.82 18.47
N ARG A 4 11.41 -32.62 19.00
CA ARG A 4 12.81 -32.72 18.55
C ARG A 4 13.06 -33.39 17.19
N ASN A 5 12.03 -33.82 16.45
CA ASN A 5 12.21 -34.63 15.23
C ASN A 5 11.28 -34.26 14.07
N ASN A 6 10.86 -33.00 13.94
CA ASN A 6 9.92 -32.63 12.88
C ASN A 6 10.63 -32.25 11.57
N SER A 7 11.21 -33.25 10.89
CA SER A 7 11.74 -33.15 9.51
C SER A 7 10.73 -32.53 8.53
N THR A 8 9.43 -32.70 8.82
CA THR A 8 8.30 -32.10 8.10
C THR A 8 8.34 -30.57 8.07
N MET A 9 8.60 -29.92 9.20
CA MET A 9 8.59 -28.45 9.30
C MET A 9 9.73 -27.86 8.47
N ARG A 10 10.92 -28.46 8.55
CA ARG A 10 12.10 -28.07 7.75
C ARG A 10 11.84 -28.22 6.25
N ASN A 11 11.23 -29.32 5.84
CA ASN A 11 10.92 -29.58 4.43
C ASN A 11 9.87 -28.62 3.87
N GLU A 12 8.87 -28.23 4.67
CA GLU A 12 7.86 -27.24 4.23
C GLU A 12 8.43 -25.83 4.09
N VAL A 13 9.27 -25.37 5.02
CA VAL A 13 9.96 -24.07 4.87
C VAL A 13 10.88 -24.08 3.65
N LYS A 14 11.62 -25.18 3.41
CA LYS A 14 12.42 -25.33 2.18
C LYS A 14 11.55 -25.24 0.92
N LYS A 15 10.40 -25.93 0.86
CA LYS A 15 9.47 -25.84 -0.27
C LYS A 15 8.95 -24.41 -0.48
N LEU A 16 8.62 -23.70 0.60
CA LEU A 16 8.18 -22.30 0.52
C LEU A 16 9.27 -21.39 -0.03
N ILE A 17 10.51 -21.54 0.44
CA ILE A 17 11.66 -20.77 -0.06
C ILE A 17 11.92 -21.08 -1.55
N THR A 18 11.86 -22.35 -1.96
CA THR A 18 11.99 -22.71 -3.38
C THR A 18 10.87 -22.09 -4.23
N LYS A 19 9.61 -22.19 -3.78
CA LYS A 19 8.46 -21.59 -4.47
C LYS A 19 8.51 -20.06 -4.50
N LYS A 20 9.08 -19.43 -3.46
CA LYS A 20 9.37 -17.99 -3.43
C LYS A 20 10.41 -17.65 -4.49
N LYS A 21 11.57 -18.32 -4.51
CA LYS A 21 12.65 -18.11 -5.50
C LYS A 21 12.14 -18.20 -6.95
N GLU A 22 11.19 -19.09 -7.22
CA GLU A 22 10.52 -19.21 -8.53
C GLU A 22 9.61 -18.03 -8.88
N LYS A 23 9.09 -17.30 -7.87
CA LYS A 23 8.10 -16.21 -8.02
C LYS A 23 8.67 -14.80 -7.81
N ASP A 24 9.79 -14.63 -7.10
CA ASP A 24 10.23 -13.34 -6.51
C ASP A 24 11.23 -12.48 -7.29
N MET A 25 11.61 -12.85 -8.51
CA MET A 25 12.57 -12.04 -9.28
C MET A 25 12.01 -10.69 -9.76
N LEU A 26 10.68 -10.54 -9.84
CA LEU A 26 10.04 -9.40 -10.52
C LEU A 26 9.19 -8.53 -9.60
N SER A 27 8.40 -9.15 -8.73
CA SER A 27 7.55 -8.48 -7.75
C SER A 27 8.38 -7.57 -6.84
N SER A 28 9.51 -8.07 -6.36
CA SER A 28 10.42 -7.32 -5.48
C SER A 28 11.00 -6.08 -6.16
N TYR A 29 11.35 -6.17 -7.45
CA TYR A 29 11.94 -5.06 -8.23
C TYR A 29 10.93 -3.96 -8.55
N LEU A 30 9.70 -4.34 -8.93
CA LEU A 30 8.64 -3.36 -9.23
C LEU A 30 8.19 -2.59 -7.98
N ILE A 31 8.08 -3.28 -6.84
CA ILE A 31 7.75 -2.66 -5.54
C ILE A 31 8.88 -1.71 -5.09
N GLU A 32 10.16 -2.12 -5.19
CA GLU A 32 11.29 -1.26 -4.83
C GLU A 32 11.36 0.02 -5.67
N LYS A 33 10.94 -0.04 -6.95
CA LYS A 33 10.86 1.12 -7.84
C LYS A 33 9.63 2.01 -7.63
N GLU A 34 8.59 1.57 -6.93
CA GLU A 34 7.48 2.44 -6.49
C GLU A 34 7.93 3.46 -5.44
N HIS A 35 8.86 3.08 -4.54
CA HIS A 35 9.37 3.97 -3.48
C HIS A 35 10.17 5.17 -4.03
N GLU A 36 10.65 5.10 -5.28
CA GLU A 36 11.34 6.21 -5.96
C GLU A 36 10.39 7.28 -6.53
N ARG A 37 9.07 7.19 -6.23
CA ARG A 37 7.98 8.14 -6.53
C ARG A 37 7.55 8.21 -8.01
N ILE A 38 6.33 7.72 -8.24
CA ILE A 38 5.48 7.80 -9.45
C ILE A 38 6.10 7.22 -10.72
N ILE A 39 5.88 5.91 -10.94
CA ILE A 39 6.11 5.30 -12.25
C ILE A 39 5.07 5.89 -13.23
N THR A 40 5.49 6.87 -14.02
CA THR A 40 4.68 7.46 -15.10
C THR A 40 5.36 7.13 -16.41
N ILE A 41 4.61 6.61 -17.39
CA ILE A 41 5.22 6.10 -18.61
C ILE A 41 4.57 6.71 -19.87
N ASP A 42 5.40 7.26 -20.77
CA ASP A 42 5.00 7.80 -22.09
C ASP A 42 5.26 6.77 -23.21
N VAL A 43 4.58 6.84 -24.36
CA VAL A 43 4.25 5.71 -25.27
C VAL A 43 4.97 5.68 -26.62
N LYS A 44 5.80 6.65 -26.98
CA LYS A 44 5.87 7.03 -28.41
C LYS A 44 6.65 6.11 -29.39
N GLU A 45 7.21 4.97 -29.01
CA GLU A 45 8.07 4.17 -29.91
C GLU A 45 7.91 2.64 -29.81
N THR A 46 7.09 1.96 -30.67
CA THR A 46 7.39 0.60 -31.21
C THR A 46 6.28 0.03 -32.13
N GLU A 47 6.53 -0.13 -33.44
CA GLU A 47 5.52 -0.63 -34.42
C GLU A 47 5.59 -2.13 -34.78
N SER A 48 6.76 -2.78 -34.68
CA SER A 48 6.97 -4.15 -35.20
C SER A 48 6.30 -5.26 -34.34
N PHE A 49 6.18 -5.02 -33.04
CA PHE A 49 5.59 -5.93 -32.07
C PHE A 49 4.04 -5.91 -32.08
N LEU A 50 3.45 -4.78 -32.49
CA LEU A 50 2.00 -4.55 -32.54
C LEU A 50 1.27 -5.57 -33.44
N LYS A 51 1.90 -5.92 -34.56
CA LYS A 51 1.35 -6.86 -35.55
C LYS A 51 1.19 -8.30 -35.04
N GLN A 52 1.84 -8.69 -33.94
CA GLN A 52 1.71 -10.02 -33.35
C GLN A 52 0.59 -10.10 -32.30
N CYS A 53 0.36 -9.03 -31.55
CA CYS A 53 -0.64 -8.97 -30.47
C CYS A 53 -2.08 -8.82 -30.98
N GLU A 54 -2.29 -8.12 -32.11
CA GLU A 54 -3.60 -7.99 -32.78
C GLU A 54 -4.25 -9.35 -33.12
N LYS A 55 -3.45 -10.42 -33.26
CA LYS A 55 -3.95 -11.76 -33.57
C LYS A 55 -4.55 -12.52 -32.37
N ARG A 56 -4.31 -12.11 -31.12
CA ARG A 56 -4.75 -12.84 -29.91
C ARG A 56 -5.93 -12.21 -29.18
N LEU A 57 -6.22 -10.92 -29.38
CA LEU A 57 -7.25 -10.18 -28.63
C LEU A 57 -8.07 -9.28 -29.58
N PRO A 58 -9.12 -9.81 -30.24
CA PRO A 58 -9.80 -9.16 -31.37
C PRO A 58 -10.75 -8.00 -31.03
N HIS A 59 -10.85 -7.57 -29.76
CA HIS A 59 -11.89 -6.61 -29.31
C HIS A 59 -11.39 -5.23 -28.89
N PHE A 60 -10.08 -4.97 -28.95
CA PHE A 60 -9.54 -3.64 -28.63
C PHE A 60 -9.20 -2.90 -29.93
N GLN A 61 -9.89 -1.80 -30.20
CA GLN A 61 -9.73 -1.02 -31.44
C GLN A 61 -8.44 -0.18 -31.50
N ASN A 62 -7.60 -0.15 -30.46
CA ASN A 62 -6.25 0.39 -30.55
C ASN A 62 -5.28 -0.13 -29.45
N PRO A 63 -4.79 -1.39 -29.56
CA PRO A 63 -3.89 -2.00 -28.57
C PRO A 63 -2.44 -1.47 -28.64
N GLY A 64 -2.09 -0.70 -29.66
CA GLY A 64 -0.72 -0.33 -29.97
C GLY A 64 -0.09 0.64 -28.96
N ALA A 65 -0.89 1.56 -28.43
CA ALA A 65 -0.45 2.50 -27.41
C ALA A 65 -0.31 1.86 -26.02
N LEU A 66 -1.11 0.86 -25.68
CA LEU A 66 -1.04 0.21 -24.36
C LEU A 66 0.27 -0.56 -24.14
N VAL A 67 0.79 -1.18 -25.22
CA VAL A 67 1.94 -2.08 -25.18
C VAL A 67 3.28 -1.32 -25.16
N THR A 68 3.40 -0.20 -25.87
CA THR A 68 4.61 0.63 -25.80
C THR A 68 4.75 1.34 -24.46
N LYS A 69 3.63 1.59 -23.75
CA LYS A 69 3.62 2.14 -22.38
C LYS A 69 4.04 1.10 -21.33
N ALA A 70 3.61 -0.15 -21.44
CA ALA A 70 4.17 -1.23 -20.61
C ALA A 70 5.68 -1.46 -20.90
N ALA A 71 6.11 -1.26 -22.14
CA ALA A 71 7.50 -1.45 -22.56
C ALA A 71 8.48 -0.39 -22.01
N ILE A 72 8.00 0.83 -21.70
CA ILE A 72 8.80 1.92 -21.09
C ILE A 72 8.70 1.89 -19.55
N ALA A 73 7.70 1.23 -18.95
CA ALA A 73 7.63 0.87 -17.51
C ALA A 73 8.84 0.08 -17.04
N CYS A 74 9.39 -0.69 -17.96
CA CYS A 74 10.58 -1.50 -17.82
C CYS A 74 11.87 -0.71 -18.09
N GLY A 75 11.85 0.62 -18.07
CA GLY A 75 12.85 1.54 -18.66
C GLY A 75 14.31 1.45 -18.18
N ASN A 76 14.71 0.39 -17.47
CA ASN A 76 16.10 0.00 -17.21
C ASN A 76 16.33 -1.53 -17.29
N LEU A 77 15.48 -2.28 -18.02
CA LEU A 77 15.69 -3.71 -18.32
C LEU A 77 16.42 -3.95 -19.65
N GLU A 78 17.12 -2.94 -20.17
CA GLU A 78 17.84 -3.00 -21.45
C GLU A 78 18.82 -4.19 -21.52
N ASP A 79 19.31 -4.66 -20.37
CA ASP A 79 20.28 -5.75 -20.28
C ASP A 79 19.68 -7.17 -20.12
N HIS A 80 18.34 -7.34 -20.07
CA HIS A 80 17.76 -8.68 -19.82
C HIS A 80 16.46 -8.99 -20.59
N PRO A 81 16.55 -9.47 -21.85
CA PRO A 81 15.41 -9.71 -22.75
C PRO A 81 14.34 -10.68 -22.20
N MET A 82 14.74 -11.66 -21.39
CA MET A 82 13.81 -12.61 -20.75
C MET A 82 12.95 -11.94 -19.68
N MET A 83 13.53 -10.97 -18.94
CA MET A 83 12.82 -10.23 -17.89
C MET A 83 11.82 -9.25 -18.50
N LYS A 84 12.19 -8.59 -19.60
CA LYS A 84 11.29 -7.71 -20.35
C LYS A 84 10.01 -8.42 -20.82
N ASN A 85 10.14 -9.63 -21.35
CA ASN A 85 8.98 -10.44 -21.78
C ASN A 85 8.11 -10.89 -20.60
N TYR A 86 8.73 -11.22 -19.47
CA TYR A 86 8.02 -11.65 -18.27
C TYR A 86 7.29 -10.49 -17.59
N VAL A 87 7.89 -9.28 -17.48
CA VAL A 87 7.21 -8.07 -16.95
C VAL A 87 6.04 -7.69 -17.84
N SER A 88 6.24 -7.67 -19.16
CA SER A 88 5.17 -7.31 -20.09
C SER A 88 3.99 -8.29 -19.99
N PHE A 89 4.28 -9.59 -19.92
CA PHE A 89 3.25 -10.62 -19.75
C PHE A 89 2.51 -10.47 -18.41
N TYR A 90 3.26 -10.27 -17.32
CA TYR A 90 2.71 -10.13 -15.98
C TYR A 90 1.84 -8.88 -15.81
N MET A 91 2.31 -7.74 -16.31
CA MET A 91 1.51 -6.50 -16.32
C MET A 91 0.25 -6.66 -17.16
N MET A 92 0.32 -7.31 -18.33
CA MET A 92 -0.84 -7.52 -19.20
C MET A 92 -1.90 -8.44 -18.57
N GLU A 93 -1.52 -9.42 -17.76
CA GLU A 93 -2.48 -10.28 -17.05
C GLU A 93 -3.21 -9.56 -15.92
N HIS A 94 -2.58 -8.54 -15.33
CA HIS A 94 -3.11 -7.79 -14.18
C HIS A 94 -3.54 -6.36 -14.50
N LEU A 95 -3.52 -5.98 -15.78
CA LEU A 95 -4.00 -4.69 -16.25
C LEU A 95 -5.52 -4.69 -16.34
N SER A 96 -6.14 -3.79 -15.61
CA SER A 96 -7.57 -3.51 -15.65
C SER A 96 -7.86 -2.14 -16.26
N ARG A 97 -9.14 -1.74 -16.28
CA ARG A 97 -9.57 -0.38 -16.60
C ARG A 97 -10.27 0.17 -15.37
N THR A 98 -9.86 1.36 -14.94
CA THR A 98 -10.53 2.09 -13.88
C THR A 98 -11.77 2.70 -14.48
N ASP A 99 -12.88 2.60 -13.76
CA ASP A 99 -14.08 3.33 -14.10
C ASP A 99 -13.87 4.82 -13.78
N PRO A 100 -13.77 5.72 -14.77
CA PRO A 100 -13.61 7.15 -14.50
C PRO A 100 -14.79 7.75 -13.72
N HIS A 101 -15.95 7.09 -13.72
CA HIS A 101 -17.11 7.54 -12.98
C HIS A 101 -16.89 7.53 -11.46
N PHE A 102 -16.18 6.53 -10.94
CA PHE A 102 -15.84 6.45 -9.52
C PHE A 102 -15.01 7.66 -9.05
N LEU A 103 -14.06 8.10 -9.87
CA LEU A 103 -13.21 9.26 -9.55
C LEU A 103 -13.99 10.57 -9.59
N GLN A 104 -14.93 10.71 -10.53
CA GLN A 104 -15.76 11.91 -10.67
C GLN A 104 -16.82 12.04 -9.56
N GLU A 105 -17.33 10.90 -9.07
CA GLU A 105 -18.32 10.88 -8.00
C GLU A 105 -17.71 10.84 -6.59
N ASN A 106 -16.38 10.76 -6.47
CA ASN A 106 -15.72 10.82 -5.17
C ASN A 106 -16.05 12.16 -4.47
N PRO A 107 -16.68 12.14 -3.28
CA PRO A 107 -17.14 13.35 -2.61
C PRO A 107 -16.03 14.36 -2.34
N TYR A 108 -14.83 13.91 -1.96
CA TYR A 108 -13.72 14.81 -1.66
C TYR A 108 -13.31 15.58 -2.91
N LEU A 109 -13.10 14.88 -4.03
CA LEU A 109 -12.71 15.50 -5.30
C LEU A 109 -13.79 16.43 -5.87
N LYS A 110 -15.06 16.15 -5.57
CA LYS A 110 -16.22 16.93 -6.04
C LYS A 110 -16.44 18.21 -5.25
N TYR A 111 -16.30 18.14 -3.92
CA TYR A 111 -16.73 19.22 -3.02
C TYR A 111 -15.58 19.99 -2.38
N ILE A 112 -14.42 19.37 -2.19
CA ILE A 112 -13.27 20.03 -1.56
C ILE A 112 -12.39 20.69 -2.62
N GLN A 113 -12.34 22.02 -2.60
CA GLN A 113 -11.44 22.80 -3.42
C GLN A 113 -10.07 22.88 -2.77
N THR A 114 -9.04 22.56 -3.55
CA THR A 114 -7.64 22.64 -3.13
C THR A 114 -6.92 23.70 -3.99
N PRO A 115 -7.07 24.99 -3.66
CA PRO A 115 -6.39 26.05 -4.42
C PRO A 115 -4.89 25.98 -4.18
N ASP A 116 -4.12 26.35 -5.22
CA ASP A 116 -2.66 26.49 -5.13
C ASP A 116 -2.31 27.44 -3.97
N THR A 117 -1.76 26.87 -2.89
CA THR A 117 -1.54 27.58 -1.62
C THR A 117 -0.24 27.15 -0.98
N LYS A 118 0.59 28.13 -0.60
CA LYS A 118 1.82 27.92 0.15
C LYS A 118 1.72 28.44 1.58
N VAL A 119 2.15 27.64 2.55
CA VAL A 119 2.30 28.00 3.97
C VAL A 119 3.68 27.53 4.43
N GLY A 120 4.59 28.47 4.70
CA GLY A 120 6.00 28.13 4.96
C GLY A 120 6.61 27.35 3.79
N ASP A 121 7.18 26.18 4.09
CA ASP A 121 7.75 25.26 3.09
C ASP A 121 6.73 24.24 2.54
N TYR A 122 5.45 24.36 2.93
CA TYR A 122 4.40 23.44 2.54
C TYR A 122 3.55 24.03 1.41
N HIS A 123 3.22 23.20 0.43
CA HIS A 123 2.54 23.60 -0.79
C HIS A 123 1.42 22.61 -1.12
N LEU A 124 0.20 23.12 -1.18
CA LEU A 124 -0.96 22.44 -1.73
C LEU A 124 -1.10 22.84 -3.19
N GLU A 125 -1.11 21.89 -4.10
CA GLU A 125 -1.35 22.14 -5.52
C GLU A 125 -2.17 21.02 -6.17
N LYS A 126 -2.59 21.23 -7.42
CA LYS A 126 -3.23 20.20 -8.23
C LYS A 126 -2.29 19.77 -9.34
N VAL A 127 -2.08 18.46 -9.46
CA VAL A 127 -1.34 17.85 -10.58
C VAL A 127 -2.30 16.99 -11.41
N ALA A 128 -1.81 16.43 -12.51
CA ALA A 128 -2.63 15.59 -13.38
C ALA A 128 -1.88 14.36 -13.87
N TYR A 129 -2.58 13.24 -13.95
CA TYR A 129 -2.22 12.18 -14.88
C TYR A 129 -2.74 12.56 -16.27
N GLU A 130 -1.87 12.47 -17.26
CA GLU A 130 -2.24 12.69 -18.65
C GLU A 130 -3.04 11.50 -19.20
N PRO A 131 -3.85 11.71 -20.26
CA PRO A 131 -4.59 10.64 -20.89
C PRO A 131 -3.73 9.43 -21.27
N MET A 132 -4.37 8.27 -21.29
CA MET A 132 -3.76 6.97 -21.62
C MET A 132 -2.63 6.55 -20.67
N THR A 133 -2.61 7.00 -19.42
CA THR A 133 -1.53 6.66 -18.46
C THR A 133 -1.82 5.35 -17.74
N ILE A 134 -0.81 4.49 -17.62
CA ILE A 134 -0.91 3.31 -16.76
C ILE A 134 -0.47 3.73 -15.35
N ILE A 135 -1.31 3.45 -14.36
CA ILE A 135 -1.03 3.75 -12.95
C ILE A 135 -1.26 2.50 -12.10
N LEU A 136 -0.70 2.51 -10.89
CA LEU A 136 -1.12 1.60 -9.83
C LEU A 136 -2.46 2.10 -9.27
N ASP A 137 -3.43 1.20 -9.18
CA ASP A 137 -4.82 1.54 -8.79
C ASP A 137 -5.15 1.14 -7.35
N GLU A 138 -4.52 0.08 -6.83
CA GLU A 138 -4.85 -0.52 -5.54
C GLU A 138 -3.61 -1.18 -4.91
N GLU A 139 -3.71 -1.50 -3.62
CA GLU A 139 -2.77 -2.43 -2.98
C GLU A 139 -2.69 -3.74 -3.77
N PRO A 140 -1.50 -4.36 -3.88
CA PRO A 140 -1.36 -5.58 -4.67
C PRO A 140 -2.20 -6.73 -4.10
N ALA A 141 -2.80 -7.53 -4.98
CA ALA A 141 -3.45 -8.77 -4.59
C ALA A 141 -2.40 -9.82 -4.19
N ILE A 142 -2.62 -10.43 -3.03
CA ILE A 142 -1.72 -11.42 -2.46
C ILE A 142 -2.38 -12.79 -2.46
N ASP A 143 -1.85 -13.72 -3.26
CA ASP A 143 -2.26 -15.14 -3.29
C ASP A 143 -1.09 -16.06 -2.91
N GLY A 144 -1.09 -16.50 -1.65
CA GLY A 144 0.05 -17.19 -1.08
C GLY A 144 1.31 -16.35 -1.25
N LEU A 145 2.35 -16.88 -1.90
CA LEU A 145 3.60 -16.18 -2.18
C LEU A 145 3.58 -15.31 -3.46
N SER A 146 2.46 -15.29 -4.20
CA SER A 146 2.32 -14.42 -5.37
C SER A 146 1.84 -13.04 -4.96
N ILE A 147 2.34 -12.01 -5.66
CA ILE A 147 1.95 -10.61 -5.50
C ILE A 147 1.59 -10.04 -6.86
N ALA A 148 0.30 -9.90 -7.12
CA ALA A 148 -0.20 -9.29 -8.33
C ALA A 148 -0.42 -7.79 -8.10
N PRO A 149 0.43 -6.90 -8.65
CA PRO A 149 0.15 -5.47 -8.63
C PRO A 149 -1.12 -5.19 -9.44
N HIS A 150 -1.92 -4.25 -8.95
CA HIS A 150 -3.13 -3.82 -9.65
C HIS A 150 -2.82 -2.61 -10.50
N PHE A 151 -2.64 -2.85 -11.80
CA PHE A 151 -2.46 -1.78 -12.77
C PHE A 151 -3.78 -1.45 -13.45
N THR A 152 -3.90 -0.19 -13.81
CA THR A 152 -5.03 0.30 -14.59
C THR A 152 -4.59 1.26 -15.68
N LEU A 153 -5.28 1.22 -16.82
CA LEU A 153 -5.19 2.29 -17.82
C LEU A 153 -6.20 3.39 -17.48
N LEU A 154 -5.67 4.56 -17.18
CA LEU A 154 -6.44 5.79 -17.14
C LEU A 154 -6.54 6.38 -18.55
N GLU A 155 -7.72 6.30 -19.15
CA GLU A 155 -7.96 6.77 -20.53
C GLU A 155 -8.06 8.30 -20.63
N ASP A 156 -8.68 8.92 -19.63
CA ASP A 156 -8.92 10.36 -19.58
C ASP A 156 -7.90 11.08 -18.69
N ARG A 157 -7.79 12.40 -18.86
CA ARG A 157 -6.98 13.22 -17.95
C ARG A 157 -7.62 13.24 -16.56
N PHE A 158 -6.83 12.97 -15.52
CA PHE A 158 -7.29 13.00 -14.13
C PHE A 158 -6.48 14.00 -13.32
N GLN A 159 -7.15 14.96 -12.68
CA GLN A 159 -6.52 15.94 -11.81
C GLN A 159 -6.77 15.63 -10.35
N PHE A 160 -5.74 15.73 -9.52
CA PHE A 160 -5.83 15.44 -8.09
C PHE A 160 -4.95 16.39 -7.27
N PRO A 161 -5.34 16.66 -6.01
CA PRO A 161 -4.53 17.44 -5.10
C PRO A 161 -3.32 16.66 -4.58
N ILE A 162 -2.25 17.39 -4.35
CA ILE A 162 -1.07 16.92 -3.62
C ILE A 162 -0.67 17.93 -2.55
N LEU A 163 -0.13 17.42 -1.45
CA LEU A 163 0.53 18.21 -0.43
C LEU A 163 2.01 17.86 -0.42
N ILE A 164 2.85 18.87 -0.62
CA ILE A 164 4.31 18.77 -0.58
C ILE A 164 4.80 19.55 0.63
N GLY A 165 5.73 18.99 1.40
CA GLY A 165 6.47 19.70 2.45
C GLY A 165 7.95 19.79 2.15
N SER A 166 8.73 20.25 3.13
CA SER A 166 10.18 20.44 3.01
C SER A 166 10.94 19.15 2.69
N GLU A 167 10.47 18.00 3.18
CA GLU A 167 11.08 16.67 2.96
C GLU A 167 10.41 15.89 1.80
N GLY A 168 9.52 16.56 1.04
CA GLY A 168 8.88 16.04 -0.16
C GLY A 168 7.39 15.78 -0.01
N LEU A 169 6.86 14.84 -0.81
CA LEU A 169 5.44 14.52 -0.86
C LEU A 169 4.92 14.01 0.49
N ILE A 170 3.81 14.58 0.96
CA ILE A 170 3.15 14.26 2.23
C ILE A 170 1.88 13.44 2.03
N GLY A 171 1.11 13.76 0.99
CA GLY A 171 -0.16 13.12 0.71
C GLY A 171 -0.69 13.47 -0.67
N THR A 172 -1.47 12.57 -1.24
CA THR A 172 -2.14 12.72 -2.53
C THR A 172 -3.59 12.22 -2.43
N VAL A 173 -4.41 12.47 -3.45
CA VAL A 173 -5.74 11.83 -3.59
C VAL A 173 -5.81 11.18 -4.97
N THR A 174 -4.97 10.16 -5.17
CA THR A 174 -4.95 9.32 -6.38
C THR A 174 -5.99 8.20 -6.26
N PRO A 175 -6.27 7.46 -7.35
CA PRO A 175 -7.13 6.27 -7.28
C PRO A 175 -6.61 5.24 -6.24
N PHE A 176 -5.29 5.04 -6.19
CA PHE A 176 -4.63 4.22 -5.18
C PHE A 176 -4.96 4.65 -3.75
N GLU A 177 -4.80 5.93 -3.41
CA GLU A 177 -5.12 6.44 -2.08
C GLU A 177 -6.60 6.22 -1.74
N ILE A 178 -7.49 6.52 -2.69
CA ILE A 178 -8.93 6.36 -2.51
C ILE A 178 -9.27 4.90 -2.14
N HIS A 179 -8.71 3.93 -2.86
CA HIS A 179 -8.93 2.52 -2.57
C HIS A 179 -8.23 2.06 -1.28
N ALA A 180 -7.00 2.52 -1.02
CA ALA A 180 -6.23 2.17 0.18
C ALA A 180 -6.93 2.60 1.48
N TYR A 181 -7.66 3.73 1.46
CA TYR A 181 -8.45 4.17 2.61
C TYR A 181 -9.83 3.52 2.74
N GLN A 182 -10.32 2.82 1.71
CA GLN A 182 -11.72 2.37 1.68
C GLN A 182 -12.07 1.49 2.88
N GLN A 183 -11.19 0.54 3.24
CA GLN A 183 -11.41 -0.30 4.43
C GLN A 183 -11.49 0.53 5.71
N MET A 184 -10.66 1.57 5.87
CA MET A 184 -10.68 2.44 7.05
C MET A 184 -11.98 3.25 7.11
N ILE A 185 -12.43 3.78 5.97
CA ILE A 185 -13.67 4.54 5.86
C ILE A 185 -14.88 3.66 6.19
N ASP A 186 -14.96 2.47 5.61
CA ASP A 186 -16.07 1.53 5.82
C ASP A 186 -16.23 1.15 7.30
N GLN A 187 -15.11 1.00 8.01
CA GLN A 187 -15.08 0.55 9.40
C GLN A 187 -15.11 1.68 10.43
N ALA A 188 -15.10 2.95 10.01
CA ALA A 188 -15.18 4.08 10.92
C ALA A 188 -16.61 4.25 11.49
N TYR A 189 -16.73 4.44 12.81
CA TYR A 189 -17.99 4.70 13.53
C TYR A 189 -17.72 5.38 14.88
N GLY A 190 -18.74 6.03 15.44
CA GLY A 190 -18.73 6.65 16.77
C GLY A 190 -17.72 7.79 16.90
N GLN A 191 -16.96 7.76 17.99
CA GLN A 191 -15.83 8.65 18.24
C GLN A 191 -14.58 8.12 17.52
N VAL A 192 -14.19 8.76 16.42
CA VAL A 192 -13.06 8.30 15.59
C VAL A 192 -11.79 9.07 15.95
N VAL A 193 -10.67 8.35 16.11
CA VAL A 193 -9.35 8.95 16.27
C VAL A 193 -8.50 8.61 15.05
N ILE A 194 -7.97 9.63 14.36
CA ILE A 194 -7.11 9.48 13.19
C ILE A 194 -5.71 9.95 13.54
N TYR A 195 -4.71 9.09 13.39
CA TYR A 195 -3.31 9.46 13.53
C TYR A 195 -2.72 9.72 12.15
N GLY A 196 -2.51 10.98 11.79
CA GLY A 196 -2.13 11.45 10.46
C GLY A 196 -3.24 12.27 9.80
N LEU A 197 -2.92 13.47 9.33
CA LEU A 197 -3.89 14.35 8.66
C LEU A 197 -3.74 14.31 7.13
N LYS A 198 -2.49 14.31 6.62
CA LYS A 198 -2.18 14.42 5.18
C LYS A 198 -2.99 15.57 4.52
N LEU A 199 -3.80 15.26 3.50
CA LEU A 199 -4.69 16.22 2.83
C LEU A 199 -6.06 16.37 3.49
N GLY A 200 -6.38 15.59 4.53
CA GLY A 200 -7.71 15.53 5.13
C GLY A 200 -8.71 14.71 4.32
N TYR A 201 -8.26 13.89 3.37
CA TYR A 201 -9.13 13.00 2.58
C TYR A 201 -9.84 11.98 3.49
N LEU A 202 -9.08 11.22 4.29
CA LEU A 202 -9.66 10.22 5.18
C LEU A 202 -10.62 10.85 6.19
N SER A 203 -10.24 11.97 6.81
CA SER A 203 -11.10 12.67 7.78
C SER A 203 -12.38 13.21 7.14
N TYR A 204 -12.32 13.74 5.92
CA TYR A 204 -13.51 14.17 5.18
C TYR A 204 -14.44 12.99 4.87
N MET A 205 -13.90 11.91 4.31
CA MET A 205 -14.71 10.75 3.93
C MET A 205 -15.37 10.08 5.13
N VAL A 206 -14.67 10.00 6.26
CA VAL A 206 -15.22 9.47 7.52
C VAL A 206 -16.28 10.41 8.10
N HIS A 207 -16.09 11.73 7.99
CA HIS A 207 -17.04 12.72 8.48
C HIS A 207 -18.41 12.64 7.78
N LEU A 208 -18.43 12.30 6.49
CA LEU A 208 -19.69 12.13 5.74
C LEU A 208 -20.58 10.99 6.27
N LYS A 209 -20.07 10.13 7.16
CA LYS A 209 -20.83 9.01 7.69
C LYS A 209 -21.78 9.44 8.81
N ASN A 210 -23.03 8.98 8.72
CA ASN A 210 -24.08 9.29 9.69
C ASN A 210 -23.85 8.65 11.06
N ASP A 211 -23.10 7.55 11.12
CA ASP A 211 -22.75 6.82 12.33
C ASP A 211 -21.42 7.29 12.95
N VAL A 212 -20.86 8.42 12.47
CA VAL A 212 -19.69 9.08 13.06
C VAL A 212 -20.13 10.36 13.78
N ASP A 213 -19.85 10.38 15.08
CA ASP A 213 -20.24 11.45 15.98
C ASP A 213 -19.21 12.58 15.99
N HIS A 214 -17.93 12.23 16.05
CA HIS A 214 -16.81 13.18 16.18
C HIS A 214 -15.51 12.57 15.66
N ILE A 215 -14.61 13.40 15.15
CA ILE A 215 -13.28 13.00 14.67
C ILE A 215 -12.21 13.80 15.38
N THR A 216 -11.30 13.10 16.05
CA THR A 216 -10.06 13.68 16.59
C THR A 216 -8.88 13.28 15.72
N ILE A 217 -8.16 14.25 15.17
CA ILE A 217 -7.02 14.04 14.30
C ILE A 217 -5.75 14.41 15.06
N ILE A 218 -4.76 13.53 15.04
CA ILE A 218 -3.43 13.76 15.61
C ILE A 218 -2.45 13.97 14.47
N GLU A 219 -1.91 15.18 14.34
CA GLU A 219 -0.93 15.54 13.30
C GLU A 219 0.25 16.27 13.93
N GLU A 220 1.46 15.99 13.47
CA GLU A 220 2.65 16.55 14.07
C GLU A 220 2.96 17.95 13.52
N ARG A 221 2.76 18.14 12.22
CA ARG A 221 3.25 19.30 11.47
C ARG A 221 2.27 20.45 11.56
N GLU A 222 2.67 21.54 12.22
CA GLU A 222 1.84 22.73 12.43
C GLU A 222 1.35 23.30 11.08
N GLU A 223 2.22 23.33 10.08
CA GLU A 223 1.91 23.91 8.78
C GLU A 223 0.84 23.10 8.03
N VAL A 224 0.80 21.78 8.24
CA VAL A 224 -0.25 20.90 7.70
C VAL A 224 -1.57 21.17 8.41
N ILE A 225 -1.54 21.35 9.74
CA ILE A 225 -2.70 21.72 10.54
C ILE A 225 -3.26 23.09 10.11
N ASP A 226 -2.39 24.09 9.98
CA ASP A 226 -2.73 25.45 9.55
C ASP A 226 -3.36 25.46 8.16
N LEU A 227 -2.76 24.72 7.21
CA LEU A 227 -3.27 24.61 5.85
C LEU A 227 -4.64 23.92 5.83
N PHE A 228 -4.82 22.86 6.61
CA PHE A 228 -6.10 22.18 6.74
C PHE A 228 -7.18 23.10 7.31
N TYR A 229 -6.92 23.80 8.42
CA TYR A 229 -7.88 24.73 9.02
C TYR A 229 -8.20 25.92 8.11
N LYS A 230 -7.22 26.40 7.34
CA LYS A 230 -7.40 27.57 6.47
C LYS A 230 -8.11 27.22 5.17
N GLN A 231 -7.78 26.09 4.55
CA GLN A 231 -8.19 25.77 3.18
C GLN A 231 -9.22 24.64 3.12
N ILE A 232 -9.12 23.62 3.97
CA ILE A 232 -9.88 22.37 3.79
C ILE A 232 -11.07 22.29 4.75
N LEU A 233 -10.86 22.38 6.07
CA LEU A 233 -11.91 22.24 7.07
C LEU A 233 -13.11 23.20 6.88
N PRO A 234 -12.93 24.47 6.46
CA PRO A 234 -14.06 25.38 6.26
C PRO A 234 -15.06 24.92 5.19
N GLN A 235 -14.68 23.94 4.36
CA GLN A 235 -15.52 23.35 3.32
C GLN A 235 -16.25 22.09 3.79
N PHE A 236 -16.01 21.62 5.01
CA PHE A 236 -16.75 20.51 5.59
C PHE A 236 -18.11 21.01 6.05
N ASP A 237 -19.17 20.24 5.82
CA ASP A 237 -20.41 20.44 6.55
C ASP A 237 -20.14 20.15 8.04
N HIS A 238 -20.71 20.84 9.01
CA HIS A 238 -20.45 20.56 10.44
C HIS A 238 -18.95 20.48 10.86
N PRO A 239 -18.13 21.49 10.55
CA PRO A 239 -16.70 21.47 10.87
C PRO A 239 -16.40 21.35 12.38
N GLU A 240 -17.37 21.66 13.24
CA GLU A 240 -17.31 21.46 14.69
C GLU A 240 -17.14 19.99 15.12
N LYS A 241 -17.46 19.03 14.25
CA LYS A 241 -17.20 17.59 14.48
C LYS A 241 -15.72 17.22 14.41
N ILE A 242 -14.87 18.13 13.94
CA ILE A 242 -13.44 17.86 13.72
C ILE A 242 -12.62 18.59 14.77
N THR A 243 -11.72 17.87 15.42
CA THR A 243 -10.70 18.46 16.30
C THR A 243 -9.34 17.98 15.86
N VAL A 244 -8.41 18.90 15.62
CA VAL A 244 -7.01 18.56 15.31
C VAL A 244 -6.14 18.90 16.51
N MET A 245 -5.40 17.92 17.00
CA MET A 245 -4.42 18.07 18.08
C MET A 245 -3.01 17.90 17.52
N LYS A 246 -2.12 18.82 17.89
CA LYS A 246 -0.71 18.71 17.52
C LYS A 246 -0.02 17.59 18.30
N GLY A 247 0.66 16.70 17.60
CA GLY A 247 1.59 15.73 18.18
C GLY A 247 1.73 14.46 17.37
N ARG A 248 2.49 13.50 17.92
CA ARG A 248 2.63 12.16 17.33
C ARG A 248 1.76 11.16 18.08
N TYR A 249 1.59 9.96 17.52
CA TYR A 249 0.96 8.85 18.24
C TYR A 249 1.57 8.63 19.63
N GLN A 250 2.90 8.70 19.79
CA GLN A 250 3.56 8.40 21.06
C GLN A 250 3.06 9.29 22.19
N ASP A 251 2.81 10.57 21.90
CA ASP A 251 2.33 11.57 22.86
C ASP A 251 0.84 11.40 23.17
N HIS A 252 0.08 10.92 22.18
CA HIS A 252 -1.38 10.84 22.19
C HIS A 252 -1.93 9.41 22.16
N SER A 253 -1.11 8.42 22.55
CA SER A 253 -1.47 6.99 22.53
C SER A 253 -2.51 6.61 23.58
N HIS A 254 -2.78 7.51 24.52
CA HIS A 254 -3.76 7.37 25.59
C HIS A 254 -5.18 7.81 25.17
N ILE A 255 -5.31 8.46 24.00
CA ILE A 255 -6.61 8.88 23.48
C ILE A 255 -7.38 7.63 23.04
N SER A 256 -8.58 7.47 23.59
CA SER A 256 -9.51 6.39 23.27
C SER A 256 -10.62 6.93 22.36
N GLY A 257 -11.01 6.11 21.39
CA GLY A 257 -12.22 6.28 20.59
C GLY A 257 -12.86 4.92 20.33
N ASP A 258 -14.04 4.94 19.72
CA ASP A 258 -14.72 3.72 19.29
C ASP A 258 -14.02 3.07 18.09
N CYS A 259 -13.31 3.89 17.29
CA CYS A 259 -12.53 3.45 16.15
C CYS A 259 -11.20 4.22 16.03
N LEU A 260 -10.08 3.51 15.85
CA LEU A 260 -8.74 4.09 15.69
C LEU A 260 -8.23 3.85 14.26
N LEU A 261 -7.82 4.93 13.60
CA LEU A 261 -7.35 4.94 12.22
C LEU A 261 -5.89 5.41 12.19
N TYR A 262 -4.99 4.58 11.65
CA TYR A 262 -3.55 4.86 11.61
C TYR A 262 -3.07 5.18 10.18
N ASP A 263 -2.70 6.44 9.95
CA ASP A 263 -2.31 7.03 8.66
C ASP A 263 -1.07 7.96 8.76
N GLN A 264 -0.23 7.74 9.78
CA GLN A 264 0.87 8.66 10.11
C GLN A 264 2.21 8.33 9.43
N TYR A 265 2.26 7.30 8.59
CA TYR A 265 3.46 6.87 7.86
C TYR A 265 3.23 6.97 6.35
N GLN A 266 4.31 7.04 5.58
CA GLN A 266 4.24 7.25 4.13
C GLN A 266 4.03 5.94 3.35
N ASP A 267 4.65 4.85 3.80
CA ASP A 267 4.64 3.58 3.07
C ASP A 267 4.69 2.36 4.00
N GLN A 268 4.68 1.16 3.42
CA GLN A 268 4.75 -0.09 4.16
C GLN A 268 6.06 -0.28 4.94
N HIS A 269 7.18 0.31 4.51
CA HIS A 269 8.46 0.17 5.21
C HIS A 269 8.45 0.94 6.53
N GLU A 270 7.92 2.16 6.52
CA GLU A 270 7.66 2.94 7.74
C GLU A 270 6.50 2.34 8.56
N GLY A 271 5.52 1.75 7.88
CA GLY A 271 4.35 1.11 8.48
C GLY A 271 4.68 -0.13 9.32
N VAL A 272 5.63 -0.99 8.91
CA VAL A 272 6.01 -2.22 9.65
C VAL A 272 6.40 -1.96 11.12
N PRO A 273 7.41 -1.13 11.44
CA PRO A 273 7.80 -0.88 12.82
C PRO A 273 6.67 -0.21 13.62
N PHE A 274 5.84 0.62 12.97
CA PHE A 274 4.68 1.20 13.60
C PHE A 274 3.64 0.12 13.94
N TYR A 275 3.22 -0.69 12.97
CA TYR A 275 2.24 -1.77 13.12
C TYR A 275 2.61 -2.72 14.26
N LEU A 276 3.87 -3.16 14.33
CA LEU A 276 4.38 -4.07 15.36
C LEU A 276 4.45 -3.47 16.78
N SER A 277 4.32 -2.15 16.91
CA SER A 277 4.42 -1.44 18.19
C SER A 277 3.06 -1.22 18.87
N LYS A 278 1.96 -1.73 18.30
CA LYS A 278 0.59 -1.34 18.67
C LYS A 278 -0.27 -2.52 19.12
N PRO A 279 -1.23 -2.29 20.01
CA PRO A 279 -2.31 -3.23 20.26
C PRO A 279 -3.33 -3.17 19.10
N HIS A 280 -3.67 -4.32 18.51
CA HIS A 280 -4.43 -4.38 17.24
C HIS A 280 -5.96 -4.51 17.38
N HIS A 281 -6.52 -4.50 18.60
CA HIS A 281 -7.90 -4.90 18.85
C HIS A 281 -8.98 -3.89 18.37
N GLN A 282 -8.60 -2.65 18.06
CA GLN A 282 -9.51 -1.56 17.65
C GLN A 282 -8.94 -0.67 16.52
N GLY A 283 -7.83 -1.08 15.92
CA GLY A 283 -7.06 -0.26 14.98
C GLY A 283 -7.20 -0.71 13.52
N TYR A 284 -7.40 0.25 12.63
CA TYR A 284 -7.26 0.08 11.18
C TYR A 284 -6.05 0.84 10.69
N TYR A 285 -5.35 0.28 9.70
CA TYR A 285 -4.04 0.74 9.26
C TYR A 285 -4.06 1.03 7.77
N TYR A 286 -3.53 2.18 7.38
CA TYR A 286 -3.26 2.51 5.98
C TYR A 286 -2.26 1.48 5.41
N LEU A 287 -2.53 0.90 4.24
CA LEU A 287 -1.69 -0.12 3.61
C LEU A 287 -1.45 -1.38 4.46
N GLU A 288 -2.44 -1.82 5.25
CA GLU A 288 -2.30 -2.99 6.13
C GLU A 288 -1.87 -4.25 5.36
N THR A 289 -2.40 -4.44 4.15
CA THR A 289 -2.07 -5.60 3.32
C THR A 289 -0.59 -5.58 2.95
N SER A 290 -0.09 -4.45 2.47
CA SER A 290 1.30 -4.25 2.08
C SER A 290 2.26 -4.32 3.27
N ILE A 291 1.86 -3.85 4.45
CA ILE A 291 2.64 -3.99 5.70
C ILE A 291 2.82 -5.47 6.07
N LEU A 292 1.72 -6.24 6.08
CA LEU A 292 1.76 -7.66 6.41
C LEU A 292 2.58 -8.46 5.39
N GLU A 293 2.46 -8.09 4.11
CA GLU A 293 3.23 -8.65 3.01
C GLU A 293 4.74 -8.39 3.22
N GLN A 294 5.12 -7.14 3.45
CA GLN A 294 6.51 -6.73 3.66
C GLN A 294 7.11 -7.47 4.86
N LEU A 295 6.38 -7.57 5.96
CA LEU A 295 6.80 -8.31 7.14
C LEU A 295 7.03 -9.80 6.83
N ARG A 296 6.12 -10.42 6.09
CA ARG A 296 6.25 -11.80 5.64
C ARG A 296 7.47 -12.00 4.74
N ARG A 297 7.76 -11.07 3.83
CA ARG A 297 8.95 -11.10 2.97
C ARG A 297 10.23 -11.05 3.76
N LEU A 298 10.33 -10.13 4.72
CA LEU A 298 11.50 -10.00 5.59
C LEU A 298 11.77 -11.32 6.34
N MET A 299 10.73 -11.94 6.90
CA MET A 299 10.86 -13.25 7.54
C MET A 299 11.33 -14.34 6.56
N LEU A 300 10.78 -14.39 5.35
CA LEU A 300 11.18 -15.37 4.34
C LEU A 300 12.61 -15.15 3.84
N TYR A 301 13.02 -13.90 3.65
CA TYR A 301 14.37 -13.54 3.21
C TYR A 301 15.43 -13.93 4.23
N ASP A 302 15.20 -13.67 5.52
CA ASP A 302 16.10 -14.08 6.59
C ASP A 302 16.24 -15.62 6.68
N LEU A 303 15.13 -16.35 6.52
CA LEU A 303 15.13 -17.82 6.51
C LEU A 303 15.86 -18.38 5.27
N GLU A 304 15.65 -17.79 4.11
CA GLU A 304 16.30 -18.14 2.85
C GLU A 304 17.81 -17.92 2.91
N GLY A 305 18.25 -16.73 3.34
CA GLY A 305 19.67 -16.41 3.50
C GLY A 305 20.35 -17.39 4.46
N TRP A 306 19.68 -17.78 5.55
CA TRP A 306 20.23 -18.78 6.45
C TRP A 306 20.35 -20.16 5.81
N LEU A 307 19.30 -20.60 5.11
CA LEU A 307 19.29 -21.89 4.43
C LEU A 307 20.41 -22.00 3.41
N ASP A 308 20.64 -20.94 2.64
CA ASP A 308 21.70 -20.90 1.62
C ASP A 308 23.10 -21.00 2.24
N HIS A 309 23.32 -20.39 3.42
CA HIS A 309 24.61 -20.45 4.12
C HIS A 309 24.84 -21.75 4.90
N HIS A 310 23.80 -22.34 5.51
CA HIS A 310 23.94 -23.45 6.48
C HIS A 310 23.36 -24.78 5.99
N GLY A 311 22.68 -24.82 4.83
CA GLY A 311 22.08 -26.02 4.23
C GLY A 311 20.86 -26.59 4.98
N SER A 312 20.54 -26.07 6.16
CA SER A 312 19.41 -26.47 6.97
C SER A 312 18.84 -25.33 7.81
N ILE A 313 17.56 -25.43 8.14
CA ILE A 313 16.83 -24.56 9.07
C ILE A 313 16.40 -25.46 10.22
N ASP A 314 16.56 -25.00 11.45
CA ASP A 314 15.97 -25.65 12.63
C ASP A 314 14.97 -24.72 13.33
N GLU A 315 14.24 -25.28 14.29
CA GLU A 315 13.16 -24.58 14.97
C GLU A 315 13.65 -23.47 15.90
N ALA A 316 14.81 -23.64 16.53
CA ALA A 316 15.40 -22.62 17.37
C ALA A 316 15.76 -21.37 16.54
N LEU A 317 16.25 -21.57 15.31
CA LEU A 317 16.45 -20.49 14.36
C LEU A 317 15.13 -19.85 13.93
N ILE A 318 14.10 -20.64 13.59
CA ILE A 318 12.80 -20.09 13.19
C ILE A 318 12.23 -19.22 14.33
N ASP A 319 12.23 -19.72 15.56
CA ASP A 319 11.81 -18.96 16.74
C ASP A 319 12.67 -17.71 16.96
N GLN A 320 13.99 -17.81 16.76
CA GLN A 320 14.88 -16.66 16.86
C GLN A 320 14.57 -15.61 15.79
N GLN A 321 14.40 -16.02 14.53
CA GLN A 321 14.18 -15.12 13.40
C GLN A 321 12.79 -14.50 13.45
N VAL A 322 11.75 -15.31 13.66
CA VAL A 322 10.39 -14.81 13.87
C VAL A 322 10.32 -13.94 15.12
N GLY A 323 11.02 -14.31 16.20
CA GLY A 323 11.09 -13.51 17.43
C GLY A 323 11.79 -12.16 17.28
N ARG A 324 12.65 -11.96 16.26
CA ARG A 324 13.22 -10.63 15.94
C ARG A 324 12.14 -9.67 15.42
N PHE A 325 11.25 -10.17 14.57
CA PHE A 325 10.21 -9.37 13.94
C PHE A 325 8.94 -9.29 14.79
N LEU A 326 8.48 -10.43 15.29
CA LEU A 326 7.27 -10.59 16.10
C LEU A 326 7.67 -10.84 17.55
N LYS A 327 7.88 -9.75 18.30
CA LYS A 327 8.32 -9.82 19.71
C LYS A 327 7.45 -10.81 20.49
N GLN A 328 8.09 -11.78 21.14
CA GLN A 328 7.46 -12.78 22.02
C GLN A 328 6.48 -13.78 21.36
N LEU A 329 6.41 -13.85 20.02
CA LEU A 329 5.63 -14.90 19.36
C LEU A 329 6.32 -16.26 19.57
N LYS A 330 5.71 -17.16 20.34
CA LYS A 330 6.17 -18.54 20.49
C LYS A 330 5.48 -19.42 19.44
N ILE A 331 6.24 -19.97 18.50
CA ILE A 331 5.70 -20.88 17.49
C ILE A 331 5.55 -22.25 18.16
N LYS A 332 4.30 -22.61 18.49
CA LYS A 332 4.01 -23.83 19.26
C LYS A 332 3.98 -25.10 18.41
N ASP A 333 3.72 -24.96 17.11
CA ASP A 333 3.59 -26.07 16.17
C ASP A 333 3.75 -25.62 14.71
N GLN A 334 3.89 -26.61 13.81
CA GLN A 334 4.01 -26.40 12.37
C GLN A 334 2.84 -25.61 11.79
N ARG A 335 1.61 -25.79 12.29
CA ARG A 335 0.45 -25.05 11.75
C ARG A 335 0.57 -23.57 12.06
N SER A 336 1.07 -23.23 13.25
CA SER A 336 1.30 -21.85 13.70
C SER A 336 2.39 -21.19 12.87
N LEU A 337 3.45 -21.93 12.52
CA LEU A 337 4.46 -21.46 11.56
C LEU A 337 3.86 -21.21 10.17
N MET A 338 3.11 -22.18 9.63
CA MET A 338 2.51 -22.06 8.30
C MET A 338 1.52 -20.89 8.21
N ARG A 339 0.87 -20.53 9.32
CA ARG A 339 0.02 -19.34 9.39
C ARG A 339 0.80 -18.04 9.20
N LEU A 340 2.10 -17.97 9.51
CA LEU A 340 2.90 -16.76 9.29
C LEU A 340 3.16 -16.47 7.80
N PHE A 341 3.01 -17.48 6.94
CA PHE A 341 3.22 -17.35 5.50
C PHE A 341 1.93 -17.07 4.72
N ASP A 342 0.79 -17.06 5.41
CA ASP A 342 -0.51 -16.60 4.92
C ASP A 342 -0.84 -15.26 5.58
N LEU A 343 -1.31 -14.25 4.84
CA LEU A 343 -1.52 -12.91 5.43
C LEU A 343 -2.59 -12.91 6.52
N LYS A 344 -3.68 -13.66 6.33
CA LYS A 344 -4.75 -13.78 7.35
C LYS A 344 -4.22 -14.48 8.60
N GLY A 345 -3.44 -15.53 8.42
CA GLY A 345 -2.74 -16.22 9.49
C GLY A 345 -1.76 -15.31 10.24
N LEU A 346 -0.95 -14.53 9.52
CA LEU A 346 0.03 -13.60 10.08
C LEU A 346 -0.66 -12.51 10.91
N LYS A 347 -1.67 -11.83 10.33
CA LYS A 347 -2.49 -10.84 11.05
C LYS A 347 -3.09 -11.45 12.33
N ARG A 348 -3.61 -12.68 12.25
CA ARG A 348 -4.17 -13.39 13.40
C ARG A 348 -3.13 -13.71 14.48
N GLU A 349 -1.88 -14.01 14.12
CA GLU A 349 -0.84 -14.27 15.12
C GLU A 349 -0.31 -12.99 15.75
N ILE A 350 -0.28 -11.88 15.00
CA ILE A 350 0.09 -10.56 15.52
C ILE A 350 -0.97 -10.02 16.48
N THR A 351 -2.25 -10.09 16.11
CA THR A 351 -3.38 -9.58 16.90
C THR A 351 -3.66 -10.34 18.20
N LYS A 352 -3.06 -11.52 18.41
CA LYS A 352 -3.16 -12.27 19.68
C LYS A 352 -2.19 -11.79 20.76
N GLN A 353 -1.18 -11.01 20.38
CA GLN A 353 -0.23 -10.38 21.31
C GLN A 353 -0.92 -9.22 22.01
#